data_AF-A0A3A4AVN0-F1
#
_entry.id   AF-A0A3A4AVN0-F1
#
_cell.length_a   1.000
_cell.length_b   1.000
_cell.length_c   1.000
_cell.angle_alpha   90.00
_cell.angle_beta   90.00
_cell.angle_gamma   90.00
#
_symmetry.space_group_name_H-M   'P 1'
#
loop_
_entity.id
_entity.type
_entity.pdbx_description
1 polymer ?
#
loop_
_entity_poly.entity_id
_entity_poly.type
_entity_poly.pdbx_seq_one_letter_code
_entity_poly.pdbx_strand_id
1 'polypeptide(L)'
;MTYKHQEPGVDLAVADIVDWLAQRPQVVKDVHAVGDVIVKEVIGALDPPKGSEDWKAHRRRLLDHFWCDLLAALAATLSKVKRWYDDVPDLVARAILECRERERRGPISEALVRLAVKMVWRSLGEMAFAGQIDACVRVLRILAVLICPEPERHPAVLRACLEPLAKETASEVTKERLKQVFPEFAV
;
A
#
# COMPACT_ATOMS: atom_id res chain seq x y z
N MET A 1 -27.44 38.02 1.14
CA MET A 1 -27.71 36.64 1.58
C MET A 1 -27.99 35.80 0.36
N THR A 2 -26.97 35.17 -0.20
CA THR A 2 -27.12 34.23 -1.31
C THR A 2 -27.33 32.85 -0.70
N TYR A 3 -28.58 32.38 -0.67
CA TYR A 3 -28.89 30.97 -0.44
C TYR A 3 -28.23 30.19 -1.58
N LYS A 4 -27.17 29.43 -1.30
CA LYS A 4 -26.69 28.39 -2.21
C LYS A 4 -27.83 27.37 -2.27
N HIS A 5 -28.53 27.30 -3.40
CA HIS A 5 -29.40 26.16 -3.69
C HIS A 5 -28.50 24.93 -3.78
N GLN A 6 -28.44 24.16 -2.70
CA GLN A 6 -27.85 22.82 -2.70
C GLN A 6 -28.85 21.88 -3.37
N GLU A 7 -28.40 20.98 -4.24
CA GLU A 7 -29.30 20.05 -4.92
C GLU A 7 -29.99 19.14 -3.87
N PRO A 8 -31.33 18.95 -3.94
CA PRO A 8 -32.07 18.15 -2.95
C PRO A 8 -31.52 16.74 -2.73
N GLY A 9 -30.87 16.15 -3.74
CA GLY A 9 -30.22 14.84 -3.64
C GLY A 9 -28.98 14.81 -2.75
N VAL A 10 -28.24 15.92 -2.66
CA VAL A 10 -27.05 16.01 -1.79
C VAL A 10 -27.45 16.04 -0.32
N ASP A 11 -28.49 16.80 0.02
CA ASP A 11 -28.96 16.92 1.40
C ASP A 11 -29.53 15.59 1.92
N LEU A 12 -30.26 14.86 1.07
CA LEU A 12 -30.72 13.50 1.38
C LEU A 12 -29.54 12.53 1.59
N ALA A 13 -28.53 12.58 0.73
CA ALA A 13 -27.35 11.73 0.87
C ALA A 13 -26.58 12.01 2.18
N VAL A 14 -26.47 13.28 2.58
CA VAL A 14 -25.86 13.65 3.88
C VAL A 14 -26.69 13.12 5.04
N ALA A 15 -28.02 13.25 5.00
CA ALA A 15 -28.91 12.71 6.02
C ALA A 15 -28.77 11.18 6.15
N ASP A 16 -28.77 10.46 5.03
CA ASP A 16 -28.59 9.01 4.99
C ASP A 16 -27.24 8.58 5.59
N ILE A 17 -26.16 9.33 5.34
CA ILE A 17 -24.83 9.07 5.93
C ILE A 17 -24.87 9.28 7.44
N VAL A 18 -25.53 10.34 7.93
CA VAL A 18 -25.67 10.62 9.36
C VAL A 18 -26.47 9.52 10.05
N ASP A 19 -27.58 9.08 9.45
CA ASP A 19 -28.40 7.97 9.98
C ASP A 19 -27.64 6.65 9.98
N TRP A 20 -26.82 6.40 8.96
CA TRP A 20 -25.95 5.22 8.87
C TRP A 20 -24.85 5.23 9.94
N LEU A 21 -24.26 6.41 10.22
CA LEU A 21 -23.25 6.61 11.27
C LEU A 21 -23.85 6.44 12.67
N ALA A 22 -25.06 6.95 12.91
CA ALA A 22 -25.74 6.83 14.20
C ALA A 22 -25.91 5.36 14.64
N GLN A 23 -26.00 4.44 13.68
CA GLN A 23 -26.11 3.00 13.91
C GLN A 23 -24.76 2.28 14.06
N ARG A 24 -23.62 3.00 13.94
CA ARG A 24 -22.26 2.41 13.92
C ARG A 24 -21.31 3.13 14.89
N PRO A 25 -21.41 2.86 16.20
CA PRO A 25 -20.62 3.54 17.22
C PRO A 25 -19.11 3.45 17.02
N GLN A 26 -18.61 2.34 16.45
CA GLN A 26 -17.17 2.21 16.17
C GLN A 26 -16.72 3.15 15.06
N VAL A 27 -17.46 3.24 13.96
CA VAL A 27 -17.12 4.14 12.84
C VAL A 27 -17.19 5.61 13.30
N VAL A 28 -18.17 5.94 14.16
CA VAL A 28 -18.25 7.26 14.79
C VAL A 28 -17.00 7.56 15.61
N LYS A 29 -16.50 6.62 16.42
CA LYS A 29 -15.24 6.80 17.16
C LYS A 29 -14.05 7.02 16.23
N ASP A 30 -13.97 6.27 15.12
CA ASP A 30 -12.87 6.40 14.17
C ASP A 30 -12.89 7.78 13.47
N VAL A 31 -14.07 8.25 13.05
CA VAL A 31 -14.25 9.60 12.48
C VAL A 31 -13.88 10.69 13.50
N HIS A 32 -14.31 10.53 14.75
CA HIS A 32 -13.94 11.44 15.83
C HIS A 32 -12.43 11.47 16.08
N ALA A 33 -11.76 10.32 16.09
CA ALA A 33 -10.31 10.25 16.31
C ALA A 33 -9.53 11.00 15.22
N VAL A 34 -9.91 10.85 13.95
CA VAL A 34 -9.31 11.59 12.84
C VAL A 34 -9.60 13.09 12.95
N GLY A 35 -10.84 13.46 13.26
CA GLY A 35 -11.23 14.86 13.48
C GLY A 35 -10.44 15.52 14.61
N ASP A 36 -10.20 14.80 15.70
CA ASP A 36 -9.43 15.27 16.86
C ASP A 36 -7.97 15.58 16.49
N VAL A 37 -7.32 14.71 15.69
CA VAL A 37 -5.95 14.96 15.20
C VAL A 37 -5.91 16.23 14.35
N ILE A 38 -6.86 16.38 13.42
CA ILE A 38 -6.93 17.57 12.55
C ILE A 38 -7.06 18.83 13.40
N VAL A 39 -7.97 18.85 14.37
CA VAL A 39 -8.25 20.03 15.19
C VAL A 39 -7.13 20.33 16.19
N LYS A 40 -6.63 19.32 16.90
CA LYS A 40 -5.68 19.53 18.02
C LYS A 40 -4.25 19.66 17.56
N GLU A 41 -3.84 18.86 16.57
CA GLU A 41 -2.44 18.78 16.15
C GLU A 41 -2.20 19.61 14.90
N VAL A 42 -3.01 19.41 13.84
CA VAL A 42 -2.73 20.00 12.54
C VAL A 42 -3.10 21.49 12.51
N ILE A 43 -4.32 21.85 12.92
CA ILE A 43 -4.72 23.27 13.00
C ILE A 43 -3.84 24.02 14.01
N GLY A 44 -3.55 23.40 15.16
CA GLY A 44 -2.65 23.99 16.15
C GLY A 44 -1.24 24.25 15.63
N ALA A 45 -0.70 23.37 14.80
CA ALA A 45 0.61 23.54 14.17
C ALA A 45 0.62 24.56 13.02
N LEU A 46 -0.52 24.77 12.36
CA LEU A 46 -0.69 25.71 11.26
C LEU A 46 -1.06 27.13 11.73
N ASP A 47 -1.42 27.31 13.01
CA ASP A 47 -1.76 28.62 13.56
C ASP A 47 -0.52 29.56 13.53
N PRO A 48 -0.57 30.71 12.82
CA PRO A 48 0.52 31.66 12.88
C PRO A 48 0.65 32.27 14.29
N PRO A 49 1.84 32.81 14.66
CA PRO A 49 2.04 33.43 15.95
C PRO A 49 0.97 34.50 16.23
N LYS A 50 0.36 34.43 17.42
CA LYS A 50 -0.73 35.33 17.83
C LYS A 50 -0.29 36.80 17.68
N GLY A 51 -1.00 37.56 16.85
CA GLY A 51 -0.78 38.99 16.65
C GLY A 51 -0.24 39.40 15.28
N SER A 52 0.01 38.46 14.35
CA SER A 52 0.39 38.82 12.99
C SER A 52 -0.78 39.46 12.21
N GLU A 53 -0.46 40.44 11.37
CA GLU A 53 -1.41 41.17 10.52
C GLU A 53 -2.16 40.22 9.56
N ASP A 54 -1.51 39.10 9.19
CA ASP A 54 -2.02 38.06 8.29
C ASP A 54 -2.82 36.93 8.96
N TRP A 55 -2.93 36.90 10.29
CA TRP A 55 -3.61 35.81 11.03
C TRP A 55 -5.04 35.53 10.54
N LYS A 56 -5.83 36.59 10.32
CA LYS A 56 -7.23 36.48 9.87
C LYS A 56 -7.35 36.05 8.41
N ALA A 57 -6.36 36.34 7.57
CA ALA A 57 -6.34 35.94 6.16
C ALA A 57 -5.90 34.48 6.02
N HIS A 58 -4.87 34.08 6.79
CA HIS A 58 -4.39 32.71 6.85
C HIS A 58 -5.47 31.74 7.33
N ARG A 59 -6.13 32.07 8.46
CA ARG A 59 -7.21 31.24 9.00
C ARG A 59 -8.42 31.16 8.06
N ARG A 60 -8.73 32.23 7.31
CA ARG A 60 -9.80 32.18 6.30
C ARG A 60 -9.51 31.21 5.15
N ARG A 61 -8.24 31.09 4.74
CA ARG A 61 -7.82 30.12 3.71
C ARG A 61 -7.90 28.68 4.22
N LEU A 62 -7.56 28.45 5.49
CA LEU A 62 -7.72 27.15 6.15
C LEU A 62 -9.19 26.79 6.43
N LEU A 63 -10.11 27.76 6.48
CA LEU A 63 -11.54 27.53 6.69
C LEU A 63 -12.35 27.43 5.38
N ASP A 64 -11.67 27.47 4.23
CA ASP A 64 -12.27 27.21 2.92
C ASP A 64 -12.23 25.70 2.57
N HIS A 65 -12.33 25.33 1.30
CA HIS A 65 -12.30 23.95 0.80
C HIS A 65 -10.98 23.17 1.03
N PHE A 66 -9.97 23.76 1.67
CA PHE A 66 -8.68 23.11 1.91
C PHE A 66 -8.81 21.74 2.60
N TRP A 67 -9.57 21.62 3.68
CA TRP A 67 -9.70 20.36 4.41
C TRP A 67 -10.48 19.30 3.65
N CYS A 68 -11.55 19.69 2.93
CA CYS A 68 -12.27 18.73 2.11
C CYS A 68 -11.45 18.27 0.90
N ASP A 69 -10.65 19.16 0.31
CA ASP A 69 -9.72 18.81 -0.78
C ASP A 69 -8.65 17.84 -0.30
N LEU A 70 -8.07 18.08 0.87
CA LEU A 70 -7.07 17.18 1.49
C LEU A 70 -7.67 15.79 1.76
N LEU A 71 -8.81 15.73 2.44
CA LEU A 71 -9.46 14.46 2.81
C LEU A 71 -9.93 13.70 1.57
N ALA A 72 -10.48 14.40 0.57
CA ALA A 72 -10.89 13.79 -0.69
C ALA A 72 -9.69 13.26 -1.48
N ALA A 73 -8.59 14.03 -1.57
CA ALA A 73 -7.37 13.59 -2.24
C ALA A 73 -6.73 12.37 -1.55
N LEU A 74 -6.72 12.36 -0.21
CA LEU A 74 -6.27 11.21 0.58
C LEU A 74 -7.16 9.99 0.34
N ALA A 75 -8.48 10.14 0.44
CA ALA A 75 -9.43 9.04 0.23
C ALA A 75 -9.32 8.47 -1.19
N ALA A 76 -9.22 9.33 -2.21
CA ALA A 76 -9.03 8.92 -3.60
C ALA A 76 -7.71 8.17 -3.80
N THR A 77 -6.63 8.64 -3.17
CA THR A 77 -5.31 8.00 -3.25
C THR A 77 -5.29 6.65 -2.53
N LEU A 78 -5.81 6.58 -1.31
CA LEU A 78 -5.94 5.34 -0.55
C LEU A 78 -6.84 4.31 -1.26
N SER A 79 -7.89 4.77 -1.96
CA SER A 79 -8.73 3.90 -2.78
C SER A 79 -7.95 3.27 -3.95
N LYS A 80 -7.00 4.02 -4.55
CA LYS A 80 -6.10 3.47 -5.58
C LYS A 80 -5.13 2.45 -4.99
N VAL A 81 -4.57 2.73 -3.81
CA VAL A 81 -3.68 1.77 -3.10
C VAL A 81 -4.44 0.49 -2.78
N LYS A 82 -5.67 0.59 -2.25
CA LYS A 82 -6.53 -0.56 -1.99
C LYS A 82 -6.79 -1.37 -3.25
N ARG A 83 -7.16 -0.71 -4.35
CA ARG A 83 -7.39 -1.40 -5.64
C ARG A 83 -6.14 -2.14 -6.10
N TRP A 84 -4.99 -1.46 -6.09
CA TRP A 84 -3.72 -2.09 -6.44
C TRP A 84 -3.41 -3.30 -5.55
N TYR A 85 -3.66 -3.19 -4.24
CA TYR A 85 -3.50 -4.29 -3.28
C TYR A 85 -4.42 -5.48 -3.60
N ASP A 86 -5.68 -5.22 -3.92
CA ASP A 86 -6.65 -6.24 -4.32
C ASP A 86 -6.25 -6.95 -5.63
N ASP A 87 -5.55 -6.25 -6.53
CA ASP A 87 -5.08 -6.76 -7.81
C ASP A 87 -3.76 -7.57 -7.73
N VAL A 88 -3.04 -7.52 -6.60
CA VAL A 88 -1.73 -8.20 -6.45
C VAL A 88 -1.78 -9.70 -6.79
N PRO A 89 -2.77 -10.50 -6.33
CA PRO A 89 -2.85 -11.91 -6.68
C PRO A 89 -2.89 -12.17 -8.19
N ASP A 90 -3.63 -11.36 -8.93
CA ASP A 90 -3.79 -11.54 -10.38
C ASP A 90 -2.55 -11.05 -11.13
N LEU A 91 -1.84 -10.04 -10.62
CA LEU A 91 -0.53 -9.63 -11.12
C LEU A 91 0.51 -10.74 -10.93
N VAL A 92 0.57 -11.33 -9.73
CA VAL A 92 1.52 -12.41 -9.41
C VAL A 92 1.21 -13.67 -10.22
N ALA A 93 -0.06 -14.07 -10.33
CA ALA A 93 -0.44 -15.24 -11.13
C ALA A 93 -0.04 -15.09 -12.61
N ARG A 94 -0.27 -13.90 -13.20
CA ARG A 94 0.19 -13.60 -14.58
C ARG A 94 1.70 -13.70 -14.70
N ALA A 95 2.45 -13.09 -13.78
CA ALA A 95 3.91 -13.13 -13.79
C ALA A 95 4.45 -14.58 -13.73
N ILE A 96 3.83 -15.46 -12.94
CA ILE A 96 4.20 -16.88 -12.87
C ILE A 96 3.94 -17.57 -14.21
N LEU A 97 2.77 -17.37 -14.82
CA LEU A 97 2.41 -18.00 -16.09
C LEU A 97 3.33 -17.54 -17.23
N GLU A 98 3.57 -16.22 -17.34
CA GLU A 98 4.49 -15.63 -18.32
C GLU A 98 5.94 -16.10 -18.12
N CYS A 99 6.40 -16.22 -16.87
CA CYS A 99 7.72 -16.75 -16.55
C CYS A 99 7.86 -18.22 -16.99
N ARG A 100 6.85 -19.06 -16.71
CA ARG A 100 6.85 -20.46 -17.13
C ARG A 100 6.86 -20.61 -18.65
N GLU A 101 6.07 -19.80 -19.34
CA GLU A 101 6.02 -19.78 -20.81
C GLU A 101 7.39 -19.41 -21.40
N ARG A 102 7.99 -18.32 -20.91
CA ARG A 102 9.33 -17.87 -21.32
C ARG A 102 10.40 -18.93 -21.11
N GLU A 103 10.32 -19.65 -20.00
CA GLU A 103 11.26 -20.73 -19.65
C GLU A 103 10.87 -22.10 -20.24
N ARG A 104 9.82 -22.17 -21.07
CA ARG A 104 9.32 -23.40 -21.71
C ARG A 104 9.06 -24.53 -20.72
N ARG A 105 8.62 -24.19 -19.50
CA ARG A 105 8.27 -25.16 -18.46
C ARG A 105 6.91 -25.77 -18.80
N GLY A 106 6.71 -27.05 -18.46
CA GLY A 106 5.47 -27.77 -18.74
C GLY A 106 4.21 -27.05 -18.22
N PRO A 107 3.04 -27.29 -18.85
CA PRO A 107 1.81 -26.58 -18.53
C PRO A 107 1.37 -26.87 -17.10
N ILE A 108 0.90 -25.83 -16.42
CA ILE A 108 0.18 -25.92 -15.16
C ILE A 108 -1.18 -25.27 -15.36
N SER A 109 -2.22 -25.80 -14.73
CA SER A 109 -3.54 -25.17 -14.80
C SER A 109 -3.48 -23.74 -14.25
N GLU A 110 -3.93 -22.76 -15.04
CA GLU A 110 -4.05 -21.38 -14.61
C GLU A 110 -4.92 -21.25 -13.34
N ALA A 111 -5.98 -22.06 -13.24
CA ALA A 111 -6.84 -22.09 -12.06
C ALA A 111 -6.07 -22.51 -10.80
N LEU A 112 -5.16 -23.49 -10.93
CA LEU A 112 -4.31 -23.93 -9.82
C LEU A 112 -3.31 -22.86 -9.41
N VAL A 113 -2.68 -22.17 -10.39
CA VAL A 113 -1.77 -21.04 -10.10
C VAL A 113 -2.50 -19.93 -9.36
N ARG A 114 -3.68 -19.52 -9.86
CA ARG A 114 -4.49 -18.47 -9.22
C ARG A 114 -4.93 -18.87 -7.81
N LEU A 115 -5.32 -20.13 -7.60
CA LEU A 115 -5.69 -20.62 -6.27
C LEU A 115 -4.50 -20.56 -5.31
N ALA A 116 -3.34 -21.09 -5.70
CA ALA A 116 -2.14 -21.09 -4.88
C ALA A 116 -1.71 -19.66 -4.51
N VAL A 117 -1.70 -18.74 -5.47
CA VAL A 117 -1.36 -17.33 -5.24
C VAL A 117 -2.34 -16.67 -4.28
N LYS A 118 -3.65 -16.88 -4.45
CA LYS A 118 -4.67 -16.32 -3.54
C LYS A 118 -4.51 -16.82 -2.11
N MET A 119 -4.16 -18.10 -1.92
CA MET A 119 -3.93 -18.66 -0.59
C MET A 119 -2.71 -18.04 0.08
N VAL A 120 -1.58 -17.95 -0.63
CA VAL A 120 -0.36 -17.32 -0.11
C VAL A 120 -0.60 -15.84 0.17
N TRP A 121 -1.27 -15.11 -0.73
CA TRP A 121 -1.57 -13.69 -0.56
C TRP A 121 -2.43 -13.42 0.68
N ARG A 122 -3.44 -14.26 0.94
CA ARG A 122 -4.28 -14.12 2.14
C ARG A 122 -3.45 -14.23 3.42
N SER A 123 -2.58 -15.23 3.51
CA SER A 123 -1.70 -15.43 4.67
C SER A 123 -0.72 -14.25 4.86
N LEU A 124 -0.22 -13.68 3.77
CA LEU A 124 0.66 -12.51 3.82
C LEU A 124 -0.08 -11.23 4.18
N GLY A 125 -1.33 -11.08 3.74
CA GLY A 125 -2.12 -9.88 3.98
C GLY A 125 -2.27 -9.58 5.47
N GLU A 126 -2.56 -10.60 6.26
CA GLU A 126 -2.63 -10.50 7.73
C GLU A 126 -1.33 -9.98 8.35
N MET A 127 -0.16 -10.34 7.79
CA MET A 127 1.15 -9.87 8.26
C MET A 127 1.49 -8.46 7.73
N ALA A 128 1.15 -8.14 6.48
CA ALA A 128 1.47 -6.86 5.85
C ALA A 128 0.73 -5.68 6.49
N PHE A 129 -0.53 -5.88 6.92
CA PHE A 129 -1.31 -4.86 7.64
C PHE A 129 -0.73 -4.50 9.02
N ALA A 130 0.16 -5.32 9.59
CA ALA A 130 0.90 -5.00 10.81
C ALA A 130 2.11 -4.07 10.57
N GLY A 131 2.26 -3.52 9.36
CA GLY A 131 3.37 -2.63 8.99
C GLY A 131 4.70 -3.34 8.71
N GLN A 132 4.68 -4.67 8.54
CA GLN A 132 5.88 -5.52 8.44
C GLN A 132 6.20 -5.96 7.01
N ILE A 133 6.00 -5.08 6.02
CA ILE A 133 6.16 -5.41 4.60
C ILE A 133 7.59 -5.90 4.29
N ASP A 134 8.61 -5.21 4.81
CA ASP A 134 10.01 -5.61 4.57
C ASP A 134 10.34 -7.00 5.15
N ALA A 135 9.79 -7.31 6.33
CA ALA A 135 9.95 -8.63 6.93
C ALA A 135 9.24 -9.72 6.09
N CYS A 136 8.04 -9.44 5.60
CA CYS A 136 7.31 -10.35 4.71
C CYS A 136 8.10 -10.61 3.41
N VAL A 137 8.62 -9.55 2.79
CA VAL A 137 9.46 -9.67 1.58
C VAL A 137 10.70 -10.51 1.87
N ARG A 138 11.39 -10.27 3.00
CA ARG A 138 12.58 -11.05 3.39
C ARG A 138 12.24 -12.54 3.55
N VAL A 139 11.16 -12.88 4.25
CA VAL A 139 10.70 -14.27 4.44
C VAL A 139 10.39 -14.94 3.11
N LEU A 140 9.66 -14.26 2.22
CA LEU A 140 9.34 -14.81 0.89
C LEU A 140 10.59 -15.07 0.05
N ARG A 141 11.56 -14.14 0.07
CA ARG A 141 12.83 -14.32 -0.65
C ARG A 141 13.61 -15.52 -0.10
N ILE A 142 13.71 -15.65 1.22
CA ILE A 142 14.40 -16.78 1.87
C ILE A 142 13.74 -18.09 1.48
N LEU A 143 12.41 -18.18 1.61
CA LEU A 143 11.67 -19.38 1.26
C LEU A 143 11.85 -19.73 -0.22
N ALA A 144 11.75 -18.76 -1.13
CA ALA A 144 11.94 -18.98 -2.55
C ALA A 144 13.33 -19.54 -2.90
N VAL A 145 14.39 -19.07 -2.24
CA VAL A 145 15.76 -19.60 -2.42
C VAL A 145 15.86 -21.03 -1.88
N LEU A 146 15.34 -21.29 -0.69
CA LEU A 146 15.47 -22.60 -0.01
C LEU A 146 14.68 -23.72 -0.69
N ILE A 147 13.52 -23.42 -1.26
CA ILE A 147 12.66 -24.43 -1.91
C ILE A 147 12.98 -24.63 -3.40
N CYS A 148 13.79 -23.73 -3.99
CA CYS A 148 14.15 -23.84 -5.39
C CYS A 148 15.18 -24.97 -5.57
N PRO A 149 14.92 -25.96 -6.44
CA PRO A 149 15.83 -27.09 -6.62
C PRO A 149 17.15 -26.70 -7.31
N GLU A 150 17.11 -25.70 -8.19
CA GLU A 150 18.27 -25.21 -8.95
C GLU A 150 18.24 -23.66 -8.97
N PRO A 151 18.47 -22.99 -7.83
CA PRO A 151 18.36 -21.53 -7.72
C PRO A 151 19.30 -20.80 -8.70
N GLU A 152 20.47 -21.36 -9.00
CA GLU A 152 21.43 -20.86 -9.99
C GLU A 152 20.93 -20.90 -11.44
N ARG A 153 19.88 -21.67 -11.73
CA ARG A 153 19.27 -21.78 -13.06
C ARG A 153 17.88 -21.14 -13.13
N HIS A 154 17.47 -20.41 -12.11
CA HIS A 154 16.13 -19.83 -12.01
C HIS A 154 16.18 -18.30 -11.96
N PRO A 155 16.09 -17.60 -13.12
CA PRO A 155 16.30 -16.15 -13.23
C PRO A 155 15.41 -15.28 -12.33
N ALA A 156 14.20 -15.74 -12.02
CA ALA A 156 13.29 -15.05 -11.09
C ALA A 156 13.81 -15.13 -9.64
N VAL A 157 14.28 -16.31 -9.20
CA VAL A 157 14.83 -16.51 -7.86
C VAL A 157 16.15 -15.74 -7.72
N LEU A 158 17.01 -15.77 -8.72
CA LEU A 158 18.28 -15.02 -8.69
C LEU A 158 18.04 -13.52 -8.48
N ARG A 159 17.26 -12.89 -9.36
CA ARG A 159 17.09 -11.43 -9.37
C ARG A 159 16.16 -10.91 -8.28
N ALA A 160 15.03 -11.58 -8.05
CA ALA A 160 14.05 -11.07 -7.10
C ALA A 160 14.35 -11.48 -5.64
N CYS A 161 15.14 -12.55 -5.43
CA CYS A 161 15.35 -13.14 -4.11
C CYS A 161 16.82 -13.19 -3.70
N LEU A 162 17.68 -13.88 -4.45
CA LEU A 162 19.06 -14.15 -4.03
C LEU A 162 19.92 -12.88 -4.01
N GLU A 163 19.88 -12.07 -5.08
CA GLU A 163 20.65 -10.82 -5.17
C GLU A 163 20.32 -9.84 -4.03
N PRO A 164 19.03 -9.50 -3.77
CA PRO A 164 18.70 -8.61 -2.65
C PRO A 164 19.13 -9.17 -1.29
N LEU A 165 18.93 -10.48 -1.05
CA LEU A 165 19.34 -11.11 0.20
C LEU A 165 20.86 -11.08 0.39
N ALA A 166 21.62 -11.31 -0.69
CA ALA A 166 23.07 -11.27 -0.65
C ALA A 166 23.58 -9.85 -0.34
N LYS A 167 22.97 -8.82 -0.93
CA LYS A 167 23.29 -7.41 -0.64
C LYS A 167 23.05 -7.07 0.84
N GLU A 168 21.97 -7.59 1.42
CA GLU A 168 21.56 -7.32 2.79
C GLU A 168 22.34 -8.12 3.85
N THR A 169 22.60 -9.41 3.61
CA THR A 169 23.01 -10.36 4.68
C THR A 169 24.31 -11.10 4.43
N ALA A 170 24.79 -11.18 3.20
CA ALA A 170 25.97 -11.97 2.89
C ALA A 170 27.27 -11.26 3.33
N SER A 171 28.28 -12.04 3.70
CA SER A 171 29.62 -11.50 3.92
C SER A 171 30.19 -10.89 2.63
N GLU A 172 31.13 -9.94 2.74
CA GLU A 172 31.79 -9.36 1.57
C GLU A 172 32.50 -10.41 0.71
N VAL A 173 33.09 -11.43 1.33
CA VAL A 173 33.69 -12.57 0.61
C VAL A 173 32.64 -13.34 -0.19
N THR A 174 31.45 -13.55 0.37
CA THR A 174 30.34 -14.22 -0.31
C THR A 174 29.79 -13.36 -1.45
N LYS A 175 29.65 -12.05 -1.25
CA LYS A 175 29.21 -11.12 -2.30
C LYS A 175 30.17 -11.14 -3.49
N GLU A 176 31.48 -11.11 -3.23
CA GLU A 176 32.48 -11.13 -4.30
C GLU A 176 32.46 -12.44 -5.08
N ARG A 177 32.31 -13.57 -4.39
CA ARG A 177 32.12 -14.88 -5.05
C ARG A 177 30.84 -14.94 -5.86
N LEU A 178 29.74 -14.37 -5.37
CA LEU A 178 28.49 -14.31 -6.12
C LEU A 178 28.62 -13.45 -7.39
N LYS A 179 29.34 -12.33 -7.34
CA LYS A 179 29.63 -11.50 -8.52
C LYS A 179 30.47 -12.23 -9.56
N GLN A 180 31.40 -13.09 -9.15
CA GLN A 180 32.20 -13.91 -10.07
C GLN A 180 31.34 -14.94 -10.82
N VAL A 181 30.30 -15.48 -10.18
CA VAL A 181 29.38 -16.46 -10.77
C VAL A 181 28.25 -15.79 -11.55
N PHE A 182 27.76 -14.65 -11.05
CA PHE A 182 26.67 -13.86 -11.61
C PHE A 182 27.13 -12.40 -11.78
N PRO A 183 27.78 -12.05 -12.90
CA PRO A 183 28.29 -10.70 -13.15
C PRO A 183 27.22 -9.61 -13.07
N GLU A 184 25.95 -9.96 -13.32
CA GLU A 184 24.80 -9.07 -13.19
C GLU A 184 24.54 -8.58 -11.76
N PHE A 185 25.10 -9.23 -10.73
CA PHE A 185 24.98 -8.79 -9.32
C PHE A 185 25.94 -7.64 -8.96
N ALA A 186 26.79 -7.20 -9.90
CA ALA A 186 27.79 -6.16 -9.70
C ALA A 186 27.27 -4.72 -9.93
N VAL A 187 25.95 -4.53 -10.14
CA VAL A 187 25.32 -3.20 -10.24
C VAL A 187 24.88 -2.67 -8.87
#